data_AF-A0A655E448-F1
#
_entry.id   AF-A0A655E448-F1
#
_cell.length_a   1.000
_cell.length_b   1.000
_cell.length_c   1.000
_cell.angle_alpha   90.00
_cell.angle_beta   90.00
_cell.angle_gamma   90.00
#
_symmetry.space_group_name_H-M   'P 1'
#
loop_
_entity.id
_entity.type
_entity.pdbx_description
1 polymer ?
#
loop_
_entity_poly.entity_id
_entity_poly.type
_entity_poly.pdbx_seq_one_letter_code
_entity_poly.pdbx_strand_id
1 'polypeptide(L)'
;MVETVSQAIALYPDPSTARGVFHRLESSLAECAGLHDPYFDFILDRPDASTVRIGAAGWSHVYRLKSSVFISVGVLGIEPAEPIANVILQTISDRIQ
;
A
#
# COMPACT_ATOMS: atom_id res chain seq x y z
N MET A 1 -9.05 14.65 14.63
CA MET A 1 -8.72 13.44 13.83
C MET A 1 -9.27 13.69 12.44
N VAL A 2 -8.46 13.59 11.39
CA VAL A 2 -8.95 13.78 10.02
C VAL A 2 -9.30 12.40 9.48
N GLU A 3 -10.58 12.18 9.19
CA GLU A 3 -11.05 11.01 8.46
C GLU A 3 -10.66 11.19 7.00
N THR A 4 -9.83 10.30 6.46
CA THR A 4 -9.28 10.49 5.12
C THR A 4 -9.08 9.17 4.41
N VAL A 5 -9.42 9.19 3.12
CA VAL A 5 -8.99 8.22 2.13
C VAL A 5 -8.01 8.92 1.20
N SER A 6 -6.79 8.40 1.10
CA SER A 6 -5.79 8.83 0.12
C SER A 6 -5.59 7.73 -0.92
N GLN A 7 -5.59 8.07 -2.20
CA GLN A 7 -5.35 7.10 -3.27
C GLN A 7 -4.48 7.73 -4.36
N ALA A 8 -3.56 6.95 -4.90
CA ALA A 8 -2.69 7.35 -5.99
C ALA A 8 -2.41 6.17 -6.92
N ILE A 9 -2.24 6.48 -8.21
CA ILE A 9 -1.90 5.52 -9.26
C ILE A 9 -0.69 6.08 -10.01
N ALA A 10 0.36 5.28 -10.16
CA ALA A 10 1.52 5.59 -10.97
C ALA A 10 1.63 4.59 -12.13
N LEU A 11 1.81 5.11 -13.35
CA LEU A 11 2.10 4.32 -14.53
C LEU A 11 3.60 4.41 -14.84
N TYR A 12 4.26 3.26 -14.95
CA TYR A 12 5.66 3.17 -15.34
C TYR A 12 5.79 2.79 -16.82
N PRO A 13 6.95 3.07 -17.46
CA PRO A 13 7.17 2.73 -18.86
C PRO A 13 7.01 1.24 -19.17
N ASP A 14 7.35 0.37 -18.22
CA ASP A 14 7.29 -1.07 -18.38
C ASP A 14 7.10 -1.81 -17.03
N PRO A 15 6.67 -3.08 -17.05
CA PRO A 15 6.45 -3.86 -15.83
C PRO A 15 7.70 -4.10 -14.97
N SER A 16 8.89 -4.13 -15.57
CA SER A 16 10.13 -4.34 -14.82
C SER A 16 10.51 -3.10 -14.00
N THR A 17 10.31 -1.90 -14.56
CA THR A 17 10.48 -0.63 -13.83
C THR A 17 9.50 -0.55 -12.67
N ALA A 18 8.22 -0.86 -12.89
CA ALA A 18 7.21 -0.87 -11.82
C ALA A 18 7.54 -1.87 -10.70
N ARG A 19 7.98 -3.08 -11.06
CA ARG A 19 8.43 -4.09 -10.11
C ARG A 19 9.66 -3.66 -9.31
N GLY A 20 10.62 -2.99 -9.96
CA GLY A 20 11.78 -2.42 -9.28
C GLY A 20 11.40 -1.38 -8.23
N VAL A 21 10.42 -0.52 -8.52
CA VAL A 21 9.90 0.46 -7.54
C VAL A 21 9.14 -0.23 -6.41
N PHE A 22 8.32 -1.23 -6.72
CA PHE A 22 7.60 -2.01 -5.71
C PHE A 22 8.56 -2.67 -4.72
N HIS A 23 9.60 -3.36 -5.20
CA HIS A 23 10.60 -3.98 -4.32
C HIS A 23 11.39 -2.96 -3.50
N ARG A 24 11.68 -1.78 -4.06
CA ARG A 24 12.30 -0.70 -3.29
C ARG A 24 11.41 -0.25 -2.15
N LEU A 25 10.10 -0.07 -2.39
CA LEU A 25 9.15 0.25 -1.33
C LEU A 25 9.15 -0.84 -0.25
N GLU A 26 9.05 -2.11 -0.63
CA GLU A 26 9.07 -3.22 0.33
C GLU A 26 10.33 -3.23 1.20
N SER A 27 11.51 -3.01 0.58
CA SER A 27 12.79 -2.91 1.31
C SER A 27 12.77 -1.76 2.30
N SER A 28 12.39 -0.56 1.84
CA SER A 28 12.36 0.63 2.69
C SER A 28 11.37 0.50 3.84
N LEU A 29 10.19 -0.10 3.63
CA LEU A 29 9.23 -0.34 4.70
C LEU A 29 9.76 -1.37 5.72
N ALA A 30 10.44 -2.42 5.26
CA ALA A 30 11.05 -3.40 6.15
C ALA A 30 12.20 -2.78 6.97
N GLU A 31 13.01 -1.93 6.36
CA GLU A 31 14.04 -1.14 7.04
C GLU A 31 13.43 -0.23 8.09
N CYS A 32 12.37 0.53 7.76
CA CYS A 32 11.66 1.39 8.71
C CYS A 32 11.10 0.60 9.90
N ALA A 33 10.44 -0.54 9.65
CA ALA A 33 9.92 -1.39 10.72
C ALA A 33 11.05 -1.95 11.62
N GLY A 34 12.21 -2.28 11.02
CA GLY A 34 13.39 -2.76 11.74
C GLY A 34 14.09 -1.72 12.60
N LEU A 35 13.82 -0.42 12.41
CA LEU A 35 14.35 0.64 13.27
C LEU A 35 13.69 0.67 14.66
N HIS A 36 12.51 0.06 14.81
CA HIS A 36 11.70 0.12 16.04
C HIS A 36 11.47 1.55 16.56
N ASP A 37 11.46 2.53 15.65
CA ASP A 37 11.10 3.91 15.97
C ASP A 37 9.57 3.98 16.17
N PRO A 38 9.07 4.62 17.25
CA PRO A 38 7.64 4.70 17.54
C PRO A 38 6.77 5.28 16.43
N TYR A 39 7.34 6.11 15.54
CA TYR A 39 6.62 6.66 14.38
C TYR A 39 6.47 5.66 13.22
N PHE A 40 7.22 4.56 13.27
CA PHE A 40 7.20 3.47 12.27
C PHE A 40 6.78 2.12 12.89
N ASP A 41 6.11 2.16 14.05
CA ASP A 41 5.54 0.97 14.68
C ASP A 41 4.24 0.55 13.98
N PHE A 42 4.40 -0.02 12.79
CA PHE A 42 3.32 -0.59 11.99
C PHE A 42 3.54 -2.07 11.73
N ILE A 43 2.44 -2.78 11.50
CA ILE A 43 2.48 -4.14 10.98
C ILE A 43 2.78 -4.05 9.50
N LEU A 44 3.79 -4.79 9.02
CA LEU A 44 4.11 -4.94 7.60
C LEU A 44 3.69 -6.34 7.12
N ASP A 45 2.68 -6.41 6.27
CA ASP A 45 2.16 -7.66 5.71
C ASP A 45 2.38 -7.75 4.20
N ARG A 46 2.52 -8.99 3.72
CA ARG A 46 2.61 -9.33 2.29
C ARG A 46 1.57 -10.39 1.96
N PRO A 47 0.32 -10.00 1.65
CA PRO A 47 -0.75 -10.96 1.35
C PRO A 47 -0.48 -11.82 0.12
N ASP A 48 0.24 -11.28 -0.86
CA ASP A 48 0.66 -11.96 -2.09
C ASP A 48 1.92 -11.29 -2.67
N ALA A 49 2.46 -11.84 -3.77
CA ALA A 49 3.70 -11.35 -4.39
C ALA A 49 3.62 -9.96 -5.04
N SER A 50 2.43 -9.37 -5.09
CA SER A 50 2.14 -8.09 -5.75
C SER A 50 1.48 -7.08 -4.82
N THR A 51 1.24 -7.43 -3.56
CA THR A 51 0.53 -6.61 -2.59
C THR A 51 1.34 -6.51 -1.31
N VAL A 52 1.55 -5.28 -0.83
CA VAL A 52 2.15 -5.01 0.48
C VAL A 52 1.22 -4.09 1.26
N ARG A 53 1.08 -4.36 2.56
CA ARG A 53 0.24 -3.58 3.46
C ARG A 53 1.05 -3.12 4.66
N ILE A 54 0.83 -1.88 5.06
CA ILE A 54 1.22 -1.38 6.39
C ILE A 54 -0.01 -0.90 7.14
N GLY A 55 -0.02 -1.01 8.45
CA GLY A 55 -1.11 -0.44 9.25
C GLY A 55 -0.99 -0.69 10.74
N ALA A 56 -1.85 -0.03 11.49
CA ALA A 56 -2.04 -0.21 12.92
C ALA A 56 -3.50 0.11 13.28
N ALA A 57 -3.83 0.17 14.57
CA ALA A 57 -5.16 0.59 14.98
C ALA A 57 -5.50 1.98 14.40
N GLY A 58 -6.67 2.12 13.78
CA GLY A 58 -7.13 3.39 13.20
C GLY A 58 -6.65 3.69 11.77
N TRP A 59 -5.75 2.90 11.17
CA TRP A 59 -5.29 3.15 9.80
C TRP A 59 -4.71 1.93 9.07
N SER A 60 -4.85 1.94 7.76
CA SER A 60 -4.25 0.93 6.88
C SER A 60 -3.86 1.55 5.55
N HIS A 61 -2.70 1.17 5.03
CA HIS A 61 -2.23 1.55 3.70
C HIS A 61 -1.85 0.29 2.93
N VAL A 62 -2.52 0.08 1.80
CA VAL A 62 -2.29 -1.06 0.91
C VAL A 62 -1.74 -0.57 -0.41
N TYR A 63 -0.72 -1.26 -0.89
CA TYR A 63 -0.06 -1.01 -2.15
C TYR A 63 -0.19 -2.24 -3.04
N ARG A 64 -0.42 -2.05 -4.35
CA ARG A 64 -0.48 -3.17 -5.31
C ARG A 64 0.20 -2.85 -6.63
N LEU A 65 1.01 -3.79 -7.09
CA LEU A 65 1.59 -3.82 -8.42
C LEU A 65 0.70 -4.61 -9.38
N LYS A 66 0.31 -4.02 -10.51
CA LYS A 66 -0.39 -4.71 -11.61
C LYS A 66 0.26 -4.32 -12.94
N SER A 67 1.01 -5.24 -13.54
CA SER A 67 1.79 -4.98 -14.76
C SER A 67 2.73 -3.77 -14.58
N SER A 68 2.59 -2.70 -15.36
CA SER A 68 3.33 -1.44 -15.23
C SER A 68 2.65 -0.39 -14.34
N VAL A 69 1.55 -0.75 -13.68
CA VAL A 69 0.77 0.17 -12.83
C VAL A 69 1.03 -0.12 -11.35
N PHE A 70 1.29 0.92 -10.59
CA PHE A 70 1.44 0.88 -9.15
C PHE A 70 0.32 1.66 -8.46
N ILE A 71 -0.40 0.99 -7.56
CA ILE A 71 -1.58 1.52 -6.87
C ILE A 71 -1.23 1.68 -5.39
N SER A 72 -1.66 2.78 -4.79
CA SER A 72 -1.42 3.13 -3.39
C SER A 72 -2.73 3.63 -2.79
N VAL A 73 -3.22 3.00 -1.73
CA VAL A 73 -4.48 3.35 -1.04
C VAL A 73 -4.26 3.37 0.46
N GLY A 74 -4.53 4.50 1.09
CA GLY A 74 -4.48 4.71 2.54
C GLY A 74 -5.84 5.12 3.09
N VAL A 75 -6.20 4.57 4.24
CA VAL A 75 -7.40 4.92 5.01
C VAL A 75 -6.97 5.25 6.43
N LEU A 76 -7.37 6.41 6.94
CA LEU A 76 -7.03 6.91 8.26
C LEU A 76 -8.29 7.42 8.97
N GLY A 77 -8.50 6.97 10.21
CA GLY A 77 -9.57 7.43 11.09
C GLY A 77 -10.97 6.90 10.74
N ILE A 78 -11.11 6.06 9.71
CA ILE A 78 -12.37 5.46 9.29
C ILE A 78 -12.29 3.95 9.51
N GLU A 79 -13.21 3.40 10.30
CA GLU A 79 -13.24 1.96 10.61
C GLU A 79 -14.34 1.21 9.83
N PRO A 80 -14.07 -0.02 9.33
CA PRO A 80 -12.82 -0.77 9.46
C PRO A 80 -11.78 -0.38 8.39
N ALA A 81 -10.63 0.17 8.80
CA ALA A 81 -9.68 0.83 7.88
C ALA A 81 -9.13 -0.09 6.77
N GLU A 82 -8.69 -1.29 7.14
CA GLU A 82 -8.12 -2.26 6.20
C GLU A 82 -9.14 -2.79 5.18
N PRO A 83 -10.34 -3.27 5.57
CA PRO A 83 -11.36 -3.66 4.61
C PRO A 83 -11.73 -2.54 3.62
N ILE A 84 -11.83 -1.29 4.09
CA ILE A 84 -12.12 -0.14 3.21
C ILE A 84 -10.98 0.06 2.20
N ALA A 85 -9.71 0.04 2.66
CA ALA A 85 -8.55 0.19 1.78
C ALA A 85 -8.50 -0.93 0.72
N ASN A 86 -8.77 -2.17 1.12
CA ASN A 86 -8.80 -3.32 0.21
C ASN A 86 -9.92 -3.25 -0.84
N VAL A 87 -11.12 -2.81 -0.46
CA VAL A 87 -12.23 -2.62 -1.41
C VAL A 87 -11.89 -1.56 -2.45
N ILE A 88 -11.32 -0.42 -2.03
CA ILE A 88 -10.89 0.65 -2.94
C ILE A 88 -9.76 0.16 -3.85
N LEU A 89 -8.74 -0.50 -3.30
CA LEU A 89 -7.64 -1.08 -4.05
C LEU A 89 -8.12 -2.07 -5.12
N GLN A 90 -9.05 -2.95 -4.76
CA GLN A 90 -9.63 -3.92 -5.69
C GLN A 90 -10.43 -3.21 -6.79
N THR A 91 -11.25 -2.23 -6.42
CA THR A 91 -12.03 -1.42 -7.37
C THR A 91 -11.14 -0.70 -8.39
N ILE A 92 -10.00 -0.15 -7.96
CA ILE A 92 -9.01 0.45 -8.87
C ILE A 92 -8.37 -0.63 -9.74
N SER A 93 -7.95 -1.74 -9.13
CA SER A 93 -7.29 -2.86 -9.81
C SER A 93 -8.14 -3.42 -10.95
N ASP A 94 -9.46 -3.55 -10.74
CA ASP A 94 -10.40 -4.08 -11.73
C ASP A 94 -10.58 -3.16 -12.95
N ARG A 95 -10.27 -1.86 -12.80
CA ARG A 95 -10.38 -0.86 -13.87
C ARG A 95 -9.12 -0.69 -14.72
N ILE A 96 -7.99 -1.25 -14.27
CA ILE A 96 -6.72 -1.24 -15.01
C ILE A 96 -6.74 -2.41 -16.00
N GLN A 97 -6.59 -2.10 -17.29
CA GLN A 97 -6.55 -3.07 -18.39
C GLN A 97 -5.19 -3.77 -18.47
#